data_AF-A0A971VTD8-F1
#
_entry.id   AF-A0A971VTD8-F1
#
_cell.length_a   1.000
_cell.length_b   1.000
_cell.length_c   1.000
_cell.angle_alpha   90.00
_cell.angle_beta   90.00
_cell.angle_gamma   90.00
#
_symmetry.space_group_name_H-M   'P 1'
#
loop_
_entity.id
_entity.type
_entity.pdbx_description
1 polymer ?
#
loop_
_entity_poly.entity_id
_entity_poly.type
_entity_poly.pdbx_seq_one_letter_code
_entity_poly.pdbx_strand_id
1 'polypeptide(L)'
;MRRRRKLKFTTEKNLKAKRVKAFVISFVCFVLLFGSVSFLMLLHSLDYDLSNLVGGGDITNTTEEQEETTSITDALHGTKTFFVSCTGTSGEITFAAFIKADFENRKITVTALDPASAADANGFEGKLTEHYQRAGIRQLTLAAESITGFKADRYISFTEANFKRILRAIGDITVNVHRDIYLSGSDVILELKAGEQKLSPDTLLKYI
;
A
#
# COMPACT_ATOMS: atom_id res chain seq x y z
N MET A 1 -78.00 16.52 14.39
CA MET A 1 -77.49 15.61 13.34
C MET A 1 -76.18 14.97 13.80
N ARG A 2 -76.13 13.64 13.94
CA ARG A 2 -74.98 12.90 14.50
C ARG A 2 -74.03 12.49 13.36
N ARG A 3 -72.79 13.00 13.33
CA ARG A 3 -71.78 12.64 12.30
C ARG A 3 -71.49 11.14 12.36
N ARG A 4 -71.81 10.41 11.28
CA ARG A 4 -71.46 8.98 11.14
C ARG A 4 -69.94 8.85 11.00
N ARG A 5 -69.30 8.25 12.01
CA ARG A 5 -67.86 7.94 12.01
C ARG A 5 -67.63 6.77 11.03
N LYS A 6 -66.94 7.02 9.92
CA LYS A 6 -66.62 5.98 8.92
C LYS A 6 -65.70 4.92 9.57
N LEU A 7 -66.20 3.70 9.74
CA LEU A 7 -65.39 2.55 10.14
C LEU A 7 -64.49 2.15 8.96
N LYS A 8 -63.17 2.24 9.15
CA LYS A 8 -62.17 1.79 8.16
C LYS A 8 -61.89 0.31 8.41
N PHE A 9 -62.43 -0.55 7.56
CA PHE A 9 -62.06 -1.97 7.56
C PHE A 9 -60.67 -2.12 6.93
N THR A 10 -59.67 -2.39 7.77
CA THR A 10 -58.31 -2.69 7.30
C THR A 10 -58.09 -4.19 7.38
N THR A 11 -58.04 -4.87 6.24
CA THR A 11 -57.75 -6.31 6.15
C THR A 11 -56.32 -6.58 6.61
N GLU A 12 -56.06 -7.69 7.32
CA GLU A 12 -54.72 -8.05 7.83
C GLU A 12 -53.63 -8.09 6.74
N LYS A 13 -54.01 -8.50 5.52
CA LYS A 13 -53.12 -8.50 4.35
C LYS A 13 -52.59 -7.10 4.01
N ASN A 14 -53.41 -6.06 4.16
CA ASN A 14 -53.02 -4.67 3.90
C ASN A 14 -52.11 -4.08 5.01
N LEU A 15 -52.26 -4.53 6.25
CA LEU A 15 -51.38 -4.13 7.35
C LEU A 15 -49.99 -4.78 7.23
N LYS A 16 -49.94 -6.08 6.87
CA LYS A 16 -48.67 -6.78 6.57
C LYS A 16 -47.97 -6.16 5.36
N ALA A 17 -48.69 -5.87 4.28
CA ALA A 17 -48.11 -5.20 3.10
C ALA A 17 -47.56 -3.80 3.43
N LYS A 18 -48.22 -3.02 4.30
CA LYS A 18 -47.68 -1.72 4.75
C LYS A 18 -46.42 -1.86 5.60
N ARG A 19 -46.35 -2.85 6.50
CA ARG A 19 -45.16 -3.11 7.32
C ARG A 19 -43.97 -3.58 6.48
N VAL A 20 -44.22 -4.46 5.51
CA VAL A 20 -43.18 -4.91 4.56
C VAL A 20 -42.68 -3.75 3.71
N LYS A 21 -43.57 -2.92 3.18
CA LYS A 21 -43.16 -1.70 2.43
C LYS A 21 -42.31 -0.75 3.30
N ALA A 22 -42.71 -0.51 4.55
CA ALA A 22 -41.94 0.33 5.46
C ALA A 22 -40.55 -0.27 5.78
N PHE A 23 -40.48 -1.59 5.96
CA PHE A 23 -39.21 -2.30 6.18
C PHE A 23 -38.29 -2.22 4.96
N VAL A 24 -38.81 -2.44 3.75
CA VAL A 24 -38.03 -2.35 2.51
C VAL A 24 -37.51 -0.93 2.30
N ILE A 25 -38.32 0.09 2.54
CA ILE A 25 -37.89 1.49 2.46
C ILE A 25 -36.76 1.78 3.45
N SER A 26 -36.90 1.34 4.70
CA SER A 26 -35.86 1.50 5.72
C SER A 26 -34.57 0.78 5.34
N PHE A 27 -34.66 -0.43 4.76
CA PHE A 27 -33.51 -1.20 4.32
C PHE A 27 -32.80 -0.52 3.14
N VAL A 28 -33.55 -0.01 2.16
CA VAL A 28 -32.98 0.75 1.03
C VAL A 28 -32.28 2.02 1.54
N CYS A 29 -32.88 2.78 2.46
CA CYS A 29 -32.23 3.94 3.07
C CYS A 29 -30.93 3.56 3.81
N PHE A 30 -30.93 2.44 4.54
CA PHE A 30 -29.73 1.95 5.22
C PHE A 30 -28.62 1.56 4.25
N VAL A 31 -28.95 0.85 3.17
CA VAL A 31 -27.99 0.47 2.12
C VAL A 31 -27.44 1.70 1.41
N LEU A 32 -28.27 2.71 1.13
CA LEU A 32 -27.82 3.97 0.53
C LEU A 32 -26.88 4.76 1.45
N LEU A 33 -27.14 4.79 2.76
CA LEU A 33 -26.27 5.44 3.74
C LEU A 33 -24.92 4.72 3.85
N PHE A 34 -24.91 3.39 3.96
CA PHE A 34 -23.66 2.63 4.01
C PHE A 34 -22.90 2.68 2.68
N GLY A 35 -23.61 2.60 1.56
CA GLY A 35 -23.03 2.69 0.22
C GLY A 35 -22.38 4.06 -0.02
N SER A 36 -23.06 5.15 0.35
CA SER A 36 -22.50 6.50 0.21
C SER A 36 -21.29 6.74 1.11
N VAL A 37 -21.30 6.27 2.36
CA VAL A 37 -20.15 6.38 3.27
C VAL A 37 -18.95 5.55 2.76
N SER A 38 -19.16 4.31 2.33
CA SER A 38 -18.10 3.49 1.72
C SER A 38 -17.57 4.12 0.43
N PHE A 39 -18.43 4.72 -0.38
CA PHE A 39 -18.04 5.40 -1.61
C PHE A 39 -17.22 6.66 -1.33
N LEU A 40 -17.59 7.46 -0.32
CA LEU A 40 -16.80 8.62 0.11
C LEU A 40 -15.44 8.24 0.70
N MET A 41 -15.38 7.16 1.49
CA MET A 41 -14.11 6.60 1.98
C MET A 41 -13.22 6.12 0.82
N LEU A 42 -13.80 5.52 -0.22
CA LEU A 42 -13.08 5.11 -1.42
C LEU A 42 -12.57 6.32 -2.22
N LEU A 43 -13.38 7.36 -2.43
CA LEU A 43 -12.92 8.61 -3.07
C LEU A 43 -11.77 9.25 -2.28
N HIS A 44 -11.87 9.31 -0.95
CA HIS A 44 -10.82 9.84 -0.09
C HIS A 44 -9.55 8.97 -0.14
N SER A 45 -9.67 7.66 -0.31
CA SER A 45 -8.53 6.78 -0.50
C SER A 45 -7.86 6.92 -1.88
N LEU A 46 -8.55 7.53 -2.85
CA LEU A 46 -8.11 7.66 -4.24
C LEU A 46 -7.69 9.10 -4.61
N ASP A 47 -7.59 10.02 -3.65
CA ASP A 47 -7.27 11.46 -3.88
C ASP A 47 -8.15 12.11 -4.98
N TYR A 48 -9.41 11.69 -5.07
CA TYR A 48 -10.32 12.16 -6.12
C TYR A 48 -10.88 13.54 -5.77
N ASP A 49 -10.50 14.56 -6.52
CA ASP A 49 -10.98 15.93 -6.31
C ASP A 49 -12.42 16.10 -6.87
N LEU A 50 -13.38 16.32 -5.96
CA LEU A 50 -14.80 16.51 -6.25
C LEU A 50 -15.07 17.82 -7.02
N SER A 51 -14.09 18.72 -7.09
CA SER A 51 -14.12 19.95 -7.89
C SER A 51 -14.33 19.68 -9.39
N ASN A 52 -13.87 18.52 -9.90
CA ASN A 52 -14.05 18.12 -11.30
C ASN A 52 -15.46 17.59 -11.64
N LEU A 53 -16.28 17.26 -10.64
CA LEU A 53 -17.62 16.70 -10.85
C LEU A 53 -18.74 17.74 -10.65
N VAL A 54 -18.49 18.75 -9.81
CA VAL A 54 -19.41 19.86 -9.57
C VAL A 54 -19.00 21.03 -10.47
N GLY A 55 -19.23 20.85 -11.77
CA GLY A 55 -19.00 21.88 -12.77
C GLY A 55 -19.89 23.10 -12.54
N GLY A 56 -19.32 24.16 -11.99
CA GLY A 56 -19.76 25.52 -12.27
C GLY A 56 -18.81 26.13 -13.30
N GLY A 57 -19.21 26.14 -14.58
CA GLY A 57 -18.46 26.82 -15.64
C GLY A 57 -18.58 26.16 -17.01
N ASP A 58 -19.45 26.76 -17.85
CA ASP A 58 -19.55 26.73 -19.31
C ASP A 58 -19.39 25.45 -20.13
N ILE A 59 -20.49 25.14 -20.84
CA ILE A 59 -20.60 24.13 -21.87
C ILE A 59 -20.03 24.72 -23.17
N THR A 60 -18.80 24.34 -23.53
CA THR A 60 -18.32 24.45 -24.91
C THR A 60 -17.89 23.08 -25.41
N ASN A 61 -18.65 22.58 -26.39
CA ASN A 61 -18.35 21.40 -27.19
C ASN A 61 -16.88 21.41 -27.61
N THR A 62 -16.10 20.46 -27.11
CA THR A 62 -14.73 20.22 -27.59
C THR A 62 -14.60 18.74 -27.91
N THR A 63 -14.38 18.50 -29.20
CA THR A 63 -13.88 17.26 -29.79
C THR A 63 -12.81 16.64 -28.92
N GLU A 64 -12.87 15.32 -28.76
CA GLU A 64 -11.87 14.50 -28.10
C GLU A 64 -10.48 14.72 -28.75
N GLU A 65 -9.74 15.70 -28.28
CA GLU A 65 -8.29 15.68 -28.31
C GLU A 65 -7.84 14.99 -27.04
N GLN A 66 -7.07 13.92 -27.26
CA GLN A 66 -6.41 13.13 -26.23
C GLN A 66 -5.44 14.06 -25.50
N GLU A 67 -5.89 14.71 -24.43
CA GLU A 67 -5.01 15.41 -23.51
C GLU A 67 -4.04 14.37 -22.95
N GLU A 68 -2.80 14.43 -23.44
CA GLU A 68 -1.66 13.94 -22.68
C GLU A 68 -1.84 14.50 -21.28
N THR A 69 -2.01 13.62 -20.28
CA THR A 69 -1.85 14.01 -18.90
C THR A 69 -0.44 14.56 -18.80
N THR A 70 -0.28 15.88 -18.95
CA THR A 70 0.89 16.59 -18.47
C THR A 70 0.81 16.42 -16.97
N SER A 71 1.40 15.33 -16.48
CA SER A 71 1.79 15.22 -15.09
C SER A 71 2.61 16.47 -14.85
N ILE A 72 2.05 17.41 -14.08
CA ILE A 72 2.84 18.46 -13.49
C ILE A 72 3.79 17.67 -12.59
N THR A 73 4.99 17.41 -13.09
CA THR A 73 6.05 16.86 -12.28
C THR A 73 6.36 17.99 -11.33
N ASP A 74 5.74 17.98 -10.15
CA ASP A 74 6.22 18.80 -9.05
C ASP A 74 7.73 18.60 -9.03
N ALA A 75 8.48 19.68 -9.24
CA ALA A 75 9.92 19.60 -9.22
C ALA A 75 10.30 18.98 -7.87
N LEU A 76 10.91 17.80 -7.92
CA LEU A 76 11.30 17.05 -6.72
C LEU A 76 12.35 17.88 -5.98
N HIS A 77 11.90 18.62 -4.98
CA HIS A 77 12.73 19.50 -4.18
C HIS A 77 12.97 18.92 -2.78
N GLY A 78 14.10 19.33 -2.18
CA GLY A 78 14.52 18.93 -0.85
C GLY A 78 14.96 17.46 -0.77
N THR A 79 14.65 16.84 0.37
CA THR A 79 14.97 15.44 0.64
C THR A 79 13.69 14.62 0.82
N LYS A 80 13.64 13.45 0.21
CA LYS A 80 12.63 12.43 0.49
C LYS A 80 13.27 11.15 1.02
N THR A 81 12.69 10.59 2.07
CA THR A 81 13.14 9.35 2.71
C THR A 81 12.09 8.28 2.51
N PHE A 82 12.48 7.17 1.89
CA PHE A 82 11.64 6.01 1.63
C PHE A 82 12.08 4.88 2.55
N PHE A 83 11.14 4.27 3.26
CA PHE A 83 11.38 2.98 3.91
C PHE A 83 11.04 1.85 2.93
N VAL A 84 11.99 0.95 2.67
CA VAL A 84 11.79 -0.16 1.74
C VAL A 84 11.98 -1.47 2.47
N SER A 85 11.03 -2.40 2.31
CA SER A 85 11.10 -3.73 2.89
C SER A 85 10.72 -4.84 1.90
N CYS A 86 11.44 -5.94 1.98
CA CYS A 86 11.11 -7.19 1.31
C CYS A 86 10.64 -8.22 2.33
N THR A 87 9.53 -8.89 2.04
CA THR A 87 9.03 -9.97 2.88
C THR A 87 9.10 -11.31 2.15
N GLY A 88 9.54 -12.33 2.86
CA GLY A 88 9.47 -13.71 2.42
C GLY A 88 8.04 -14.26 2.48
N THR A 89 7.91 -15.57 2.32
CA THR A 89 6.60 -16.22 2.12
C THR A 89 5.80 -16.32 3.42
N SER A 90 6.49 -16.43 4.57
CA SER A 90 5.85 -16.56 5.90
C SER A 90 5.77 -15.21 6.64
N GLY A 91 6.04 -14.09 5.95
CA GLY A 91 6.03 -12.75 6.52
C GLY A 91 7.32 -12.37 7.26
N GLU A 92 8.37 -13.18 7.18
CA GLU A 92 9.74 -12.83 7.57
C GLU A 92 10.25 -11.65 6.74
N ILE A 93 11.04 -10.78 7.37
CA ILE A 93 11.70 -9.68 6.67
C ILE A 93 13.00 -10.20 6.07
N THR A 94 13.07 -10.28 4.74
CA THR A 94 14.28 -10.66 4.01
C THR A 94 15.30 -9.54 4.07
N PHE A 95 14.86 -8.31 3.79
CA PHE A 95 15.67 -7.11 3.98
C PHE A 95 14.80 -5.89 4.26
N ALA A 96 15.38 -4.89 4.91
CA ALA A 96 14.79 -3.58 5.10
C ALA A 96 15.85 -2.49 4.98
N ALA A 97 15.50 -1.34 4.44
CA ALA A 97 16.42 -0.21 4.31
C ALA A 97 15.68 1.13 4.26
N PHE A 98 16.35 2.19 4.72
CA PHE A 98 15.97 3.56 4.35
C PHE A 98 16.73 3.99 3.10
N ILE A 99 16.01 4.55 2.14
CA ILE A 99 16.56 5.20 0.95
C ILE A 99 16.26 6.70 1.05
N LYS A 100 17.28 7.49 1.30
CA LYS A 100 17.19 8.96 1.35
C LYS A 100 17.66 9.53 0.02
N ALA A 101 16.73 10.13 -0.72
CA ALA A 101 16.99 10.86 -1.95
C ALA A 101 17.07 12.36 -1.64
N ASP A 102 18.26 12.93 -1.75
CA ASP A 102 18.53 14.36 -1.68
C ASP A 102 18.62 14.90 -3.11
N PHE A 103 17.57 15.60 -3.54
CA PHE A 103 17.46 16.09 -4.92
C PHE A 103 18.32 17.32 -5.16
N GLU A 104 18.61 18.10 -4.12
CA GLU A 104 19.45 19.29 -4.19
C GLU A 104 20.91 18.91 -4.43
N ASN A 105 21.39 17.91 -3.67
CA ASN A 105 22.76 17.42 -3.76
C ASN A 105 22.93 16.25 -4.74
N ARG A 106 21.85 15.82 -5.42
CA ARG A 106 21.81 14.62 -6.30
C ARG A 106 22.43 13.39 -5.65
N LYS A 107 22.09 13.15 -4.38
CA LYS A 107 22.67 12.09 -3.57
C LYS A 107 21.60 11.11 -3.11
N ILE A 108 21.82 9.83 -3.39
CA ILE A 108 21.04 8.75 -2.80
C ILE A 108 21.89 8.12 -1.69
N THR A 109 21.32 8.04 -0.49
CA THR A 109 21.93 7.33 0.65
C THR A 109 21.05 6.15 0.99
N VAL A 110 21.65 4.97 1.07
CA VAL A 110 20.95 3.74 1.48
C VAL A 110 21.48 3.32 2.84
N THR A 111 20.59 3.13 3.81
CA THR A 111 20.90 2.61 5.14
C THR A 111 20.15 1.31 5.32
N ALA A 112 20.86 0.19 5.18
CA ALA A 112 20.30 -1.14 5.43
C ALA A 112 20.08 -1.34 6.94
N LEU A 113 18.98 -2.01 7.28
CA LEU A 113 18.71 -2.48 8.63
C LEU A 113 18.93 -3.99 8.68
N ASP A 114 19.49 -4.46 9.78
CA ASP A 114 19.52 -5.89 10.08
C ASP A 114 18.09 -6.35 10.45
N PRO A 115 17.47 -7.28 9.70
CA PRO A 115 16.15 -7.82 10.03
C PRO A 115 16.04 -8.45 11.42
N ALA A 116 17.16 -8.88 12.01
CA ALA A 116 17.22 -9.43 13.36
C ALA A 116 17.20 -8.35 14.47
N SER A 117 17.29 -7.06 14.10
CA SER A 117 17.26 -5.95 15.06
C SER A 117 15.95 -5.95 15.85
N ALA A 118 16.07 -5.69 17.14
CA ALA A 118 14.94 -5.43 18.02
C ALA A 118 14.67 -3.92 18.09
N ALA A 119 13.40 -3.58 18.24
CA ALA A 119 12.91 -2.22 18.41
C ALA A 119 11.84 -2.18 19.50
N ASP A 120 11.72 -1.03 20.16
CA ASP A 120 10.48 -0.66 20.84
C ASP A 120 9.76 0.36 19.97
N ALA A 121 8.54 0.04 19.57
CA ALA A 121 7.68 0.96 18.84
C ALA A 121 6.22 0.74 19.21
N ASN A 122 5.55 1.82 19.59
CA ASN A 122 4.13 1.83 19.92
C ASN A 122 3.78 0.87 21.07
N GLY A 123 4.64 0.81 22.10
CA GLY A 123 4.45 -0.03 23.29
C GLY A 123 4.60 -1.53 23.02
N PHE A 124 5.37 -1.88 22.00
CA PHE A 124 5.73 -3.27 21.70
C PHE A 124 7.22 -3.34 21.47
N GLU A 125 7.87 -4.20 22.24
CA GLU A 125 9.26 -4.57 22.06
C GLU A 125 9.32 -5.90 21.31
N GLY A 126 10.03 -5.92 20.18
CA GLY A 126 10.16 -7.12 19.37
C GLY A 126 11.12 -6.94 18.20
N LYS A 127 11.34 -8.02 17.45
CA LYS A 127 12.13 -7.96 16.21
C LYS A 127 11.34 -7.31 15.09
N LEU A 128 12.03 -6.80 14.07
CA LEU A 128 11.37 -6.21 12.89
C LEU A 128 10.32 -7.14 12.26
N THR A 129 10.61 -8.44 12.15
CA THR A 129 9.63 -9.44 11.69
C THR A 129 8.38 -9.51 12.55
N GLU A 130 8.51 -9.45 13.88
CA GLU A 130 7.38 -9.51 14.81
C GLU A 130 6.54 -8.23 14.72
N HIS A 131 7.17 -7.08 14.55
CA HIS A 131 6.47 -5.82 14.29
C HIS A 131 5.64 -5.88 12.99
N TYR A 132 6.20 -6.44 11.93
CA TYR A 132 5.47 -6.65 10.68
C TYR A 132 4.31 -7.63 10.84
N GLN A 133 4.53 -8.78 11.49
CA GLN A 133 3.49 -9.77 11.72
C GLN A 133 2.36 -9.24 12.61
N ARG A 134 2.67 -8.34 13.55
CA ARG A 134 1.68 -7.76 14.47
C ARG A 134 0.71 -6.81 13.78
N ALA A 135 1.18 -5.91 12.93
CA ALA A 135 0.34 -4.84 12.37
C ALA A 135 0.80 -4.33 10.98
N GLY A 136 1.54 -5.15 10.25
CA GLY A 136 1.96 -4.89 8.88
C GLY A 136 3.01 -3.80 8.73
N ILE A 137 3.12 -3.30 7.49
CA ILE A 137 4.18 -2.36 7.07
C ILE A 137 4.23 -1.07 7.89
N ARG A 138 3.08 -0.56 8.36
CA ARG A 138 3.05 0.67 9.16
C ARG A 138 3.75 0.48 10.50
N GLN A 139 3.51 -0.64 11.17
CA GLN A 139 4.19 -0.95 12.43
C GLN A 139 5.66 -1.27 12.24
N LEU A 140 6.00 -1.97 11.16
CA LEU A 140 7.39 -2.20 10.76
C LEU A 140 8.14 -0.87 10.53
N THR A 141 7.49 0.08 9.84
CA THR A 141 8.08 1.41 9.58
C THR A 141 8.38 2.12 10.90
N LEU A 142 7.42 2.16 11.84
CA LEU A 142 7.64 2.77 13.16
C LEU A 142 8.80 2.13 13.95
N ALA A 143 8.94 0.81 13.86
CA ALA A 143 10.06 0.08 14.46
C ALA A 143 11.41 0.43 13.80
N ALA A 144 11.45 0.53 12.48
CA ALA A 144 12.65 0.95 11.75
C ALA A 144 13.04 2.41 12.06
N GLU A 145 12.04 3.29 12.20
CA GLU A 145 12.26 4.69 12.61
C GLU A 145 12.78 4.79 14.05
N SER A 146 12.34 3.92 14.97
CA SER A 146 12.83 3.98 16.35
C SER A 146 14.27 3.48 16.49
N ILE A 147 14.69 2.52 15.66
CA ILE A 147 16.10 2.07 15.60
C ILE A 147 17.03 3.17 15.07
N THR A 148 16.63 3.81 13.96
CA THR A 148 17.54 4.69 13.20
C THR A 148 17.40 6.17 13.53
N GLY A 149 16.26 6.58 14.10
CA GLY A 149 15.86 7.98 14.25
C GLY A 149 15.41 8.65 12.95
N PHE A 150 15.44 7.95 11.81
CA PHE A 150 14.96 8.48 10.54
C PHE A 150 13.43 8.49 10.48
N LYS A 151 12.86 9.37 9.67
CA LYS A 151 11.43 9.43 9.39
C LYS A 151 11.17 9.11 7.94
N ALA A 152 10.27 8.16 7.69
CA ALA A 152 9.85 7.78 6.36
C ALA A 152 8.76 8.73 5.87
N ASP A 153 8.99 9.38 4.72
CA ASP A 153 7.94 10.11 4.01
C ASP A 153 6.95 9.14 3.36
N ARG A 154 7.47 8.01 2.87
CA ARG A 154 6.73 6.93 2.21
C ARG A 154 7.37 5.59 2.52
N TYR A 155 6.59 4.52 2.40
CA TYR A 155 7.11 3.16 2.45
C TYR A 155 6.81 2.40 1.16
N ILE A 156 7.67 1.43 0.84
CA ILE A 156 7.51 0.49 -0.26
C ILE A 156 7.69 -0.91 0.34
N SER A 157 6.68 -1.75 0.20
CA SER A 157 6.75 -3.15 0.63
C SER A 157 6.45 -4.06 -0.54
N PHE A 158 7.29 -5.07 -0.74
CA PHE A 158 7.08 -6.09 -1.76
C PHE A 158 7.45 -7.46 -1.21
N THR A 159 6.88 -8.50 -1.81
CA THR A 159 7.27 -9.88 -1.53
C THR A 159 8.52 -10.23 -2.34
N GLU A 160 9.26 -11.26 -1.93
CA GLU A 160 10.39 -11.79 -2.72
C GLU A 160 9.99 -12.12 -4.17
N ALA A 161 8.77 -12.63 -4.39
CA ALA A 161 8.25 -12.91 -5.72
C ALA A 161 8.14 -11.64 -6.59
N ASN A 162 7.69 -10.52 -6.00
CA ASN A 162 7.61 -9.24 -6.69
C ASN A 162 8.99 -8.60 -6.87
N PHE A 163 9.86 -8.72 -5.87
CA PHE A 163 11.24 -8.24 -5.99
C PHE A 163 11.99 -8.95 -7.12
N LYS A 164 11.82 -10.27 -7.23
CA LYS A 164 12.37 -11.07 -8.33
C LYS A 164 11.86 -10.62 -9.70
N ARG A 165 10.60 -10.20 -9.82
CA ARG A 165 10.06 -9.62 -11.06
C ARG A 165 10.75 -8.30 -11.41
N ILE A 166 11.01 -7.44 -10.41
CA ILE A 166 11.77 -6.20 -10.60
C ILE A 166 13.19 -6.52 -11.09
N LEU A 167 13.88 -7.44 -10.44
CA LEU A 167 15.23 -7.86 -10.85
C LEU A 167 15.24 -8.41 -12.29
N ARG A 168 14.23 -9.19 -12.68
CA ARG A 168 14.11 -9.69 -14.07
C ARG A 168 13.91 -8.58 -15.10
N ALA A 169 13.24 -7.49 -14.73
CA ALA A 169 13.08 -6.34 -15.61
C ALA A 169 14.39 -5.54 -15.76
N ILE A 170 15.23 -5.51 -14.72
CA ILE A 170 16.58 -4.92 -14.77
C ILE A 170 17.53 -5.80 -15.60
N GLY A 171 17.39 -7.12 -15.45
CA GLY A 171 18.29 -8.11 -16.03
C GLY A 171 19.44 -8.45 -15.09
N ASP A 172 20.51 -8.97 -15.68
CA ASP A 172 21.68 -9.40 -14.92
C ASP A 172 22.46 -8.21 -14.35
N ILE A 173 22.93 -8.34 -13.11
CA ILE A 173 23.70 -7.30 -12.41
C ILE A 173 25.11 -7.79 -12.17
N THR A 174 26.09 -6.94 -12.50
CA THR A 174 27.49 -7.20 -12.20
C THR A 174 27.80 -6.83 -10.76
N VAL A 175 28.34 -7.78 -10.00
CA VAL A 175 28.72 -7.63 -8.59
C VAL A 175 30.16 -8.07 -8.41
N ASN A 176 30.93 -7.32 -7.63
CA ASN A 176 32.26 -7.76 -7.20
C ASN A 176 32.14 -8.55 -5.90
N VAL A 177 32.27 -9.88 -6.01
CA VAL A 177 32.19 -10.80 -4.89
C VAL A 177 33.56 -10.82 -4.18
N HIS A 178 33.63 -10.39 -2.93
CA HIS A 178 34.92 -10.18 -2.26
C HIS A 178 35.69 -11.48 -1.93
N ARG A 179 34.99 -12.59 -1.77
CA ARG A 179 35.55 -13.91 -1.43
C ARG A 179 34.71 -15.03 -2.03
N ASP A 180 35.30 -16.20 -2.21
CA ASP A 180 34.53 -17.40 -2.57
C ASP A 180 33.40 -17.64 -1.55
N ILE A 181 32.19 -17.86 -2.05
CA ILE A 181 31.00 -18.20 -1.25
C ILE A 181 30.54 -19.58 -1.68
N TYR A 182 30.44 -20.48 -0.70
CA TYR A 182 29.82 -21.78 -0.88
C TYR A 182 28.78 -21.98 0.22
N LEU A 183 27.52 -21.92 -0.16
CA LEU A 183 26.36 -22.16 0.70
C LEU A 183 25.61 -23.37 0.15
N SER A 184 25.42 -24.37 1.02
CA SER A 184 24.65 -25.57 0.72
C SER A 184 23.72 -25.86 1.89
N GLY A 185 22.45 -25.53 1.72
CA GLY A 185 21.35 -25.84 2.62
C GLY A 185 20.34 -26.80 1.96
N SER A 186 19.27 -27.15 2.67
CA SER A 186 18.22 -28.05 2.17
C SER A 186 17.60 -27.58 0.85
N ASP A 187 17.47 -26.27 0.68
CA ASP A 187 16.72 -25.65 -0.42
C ASP A 187 17.53 -24.59 -1.20
N VAL A 188 18.76 -24.30 -0.77
CA VAL A 188 19.61 -23.27 -1.37
C VAL A 188 21.02 -23.81 -1.59
N ILE A 189 21.41 -23.88 -2.86
CA ILE A 189 22.79 -24.02 -3.28
C ILE A 189 23.19 -22.69 -3.93
N LEU A 190 24.28 -22.10 -3.41
CA LEU A 190 24.92 -20.91 -3.97
C LEU A 190 26.43 -21.12 -3.96
N GLU A 191 27.01 -21.13 -5.15
CA GLU A 191 28.45 -21.14 -5.35
C GLU A 191 28.84 -19.90 -6.17
N LEU A 192 29.69 -19.06 -5.60
CA LEU A 192 30.19 -17.85 -6.23
C LEU A 192 31.69 -17.75 -5.99
N LYS A 193 32.45 -17.41 -7.04
CA LYS A 193 33.88 -17.15 -6.94
C LYS A 193 34.19 -15.69 -6.60
N ALA A 194 35.32 -15.45 -5.97
CA ALA A 194 35.79 -14.09 -5.76
C ALA A 194 36.01 -13.37 -7.12
N GLY A 195 35.76 -12.07 -7.14
CA GLY A 195 35.93 -11.19 -8.30
C GLY A 195 34.61 -10.72 -8.92
N GLU A 196 34.74 -10.06 -10.06
CA GLU A 196 33.61 -9.51 -10.81
C GLU A 196 32.80 -10.64 -11.46
N GLN A 197 31.53 -10.75 -11.07
CA GLN A 197 30.61 -11.76 -11.57
C GLN A 197 29.30 -11.13 -12.02
N LYS A 198 28.76 -11.66 -13.11
CA LYS A 198 27.45 -11.28 -13.61
C LYS A 198 26.39 -12.20 -13.00
N LEU A 199 25.58 -11.67 -12.10
CA LEU A 199 24.57 -12.43 -11.38
C LEU A 199 23.20 -12.31 -12.06
N SER A 200 22.58 -13.46 -12.32
CA SER A 200 21.18 -13.51 -12.75
C SER A 200 20.26 -13.04 -11.62
N PRO A 201 19.02 -12.59 -11.91
CA PRO A 201 18.03 -12.23 -10.89
C PRO A 201 17.82 -13.30 -9.82
N ASP A 202 17.83 -14.58 -10.21
CA ASP A 202 17.69 -15.73 -9.33
C ASP A 202 18.90 -15.93 -8.41
N THR A 203 20.11 -15.71 -8.92
CA THR A 203 21.36 -15.80 -8.14
C THR A 203 21.53 -14.59 -7.23
N LEU A 204 21.19 -13.40 -7.71
CA LEU A 204 21.28 -12.16 -6.95
C LEU A 204 20.36 -12.19 -5.73
N LEU A 205 19.13 -12.71 -5.87
CA LEU A 205 18.21 -12.86 -4.74
C LEU A 205 18.77 -13.76 -3.63
N LYS A 206 19.56 -14.78 -3.98
CA LYS A 206 20.21 -15.67 -3.01
C LYS A 206 21.47 -15.06 -2.38
N TYR A 207 22.04 -14.06 -3.06
CA TYR A 207 23.28 -13.40 -2.64
C TYR A 207 23.04 -12.30 -1.60
N ILE A 208 21.88 -11.61 -1.70
CA ILE A 208 21.41 -10.63 -0.73
C ILE A 208 20.77 -11.30 0.49
#